data_AF-A0A2M7GXY3-F1
#
_entry.id   AF-A0A2M7GXY3-F1
#
_cell.length_a   1.000
_cell.length_b   1.000
_cell.length_c   1.000
_cell.angle_alpha   90.00
_cell.angle_beta   90.00
_cell.angle_gamma   90.00
#
_symmetry.space_group_name_H-M   'P 1'
#
loop_
_entity.id
_entity.type
_entity.pdbx_description
1 polymer ?
#
loop_
_entity_poly.entity_id
_entity_poly.type
_entity_poly.pdbx_seq_one_letter_code
_entity_poly.pdbx_strand_id
1 'polypeptide(L)'
;MNRSLLSKQINKELIDELKNNTQVLLSFLQNQNDGTIVYALEKLGKLENGYSKEPLLSLLNNQNENIRTLSIKNLAKIGDVSLLPTFVKYARLDESTEVRRESVSAVGRLRNEKAIPVLIEFLKDNDPKVVMQAIRGLLVFSQREEVKNELKKLIDHPNELIKEVINKEVNGIQYKSNNSQKHDEFPFSLKNTVVHGDVQKILKHVPDESIHLTFTS
;
A
#
# COMPACT_ATOMS: atom_id res chain seq x y z
N MET A 1 3.74 23.68 -0.53
CA MET A 1 2.89 24.32 0.50
C MET A 1 3.30 23.78 1.87
N ASN A 2 3.48 24.63 2.89
CA ASN A 2 4.06 24.21 4.18
C ASN A 2 3.01 23.49 5.05
N ARG A 3 3.28 22.24 5.46
CA ARG A 3 2.37 21.45 6.32
C ARG A 3 2.07 22.14 7.67
N SER A 4 2.97 22.98 8.18
CA SER A 4 2.76 23.73 9.43
C SER A 4 1.79 24.92 9.29
N LEU A 5 1.66 25.47 8.08
CA LEU A 5 0.66 26.49 7.77
C LEU A 5 -0.71 25.85 7.58
N LEU A 6 -0.76 24.72 6.87
CA LEU A 6 -1.98 23.93 6.69
C LEU A 6 -2.54 23.42 8.02
N SER A 7 -1.70 23.03 8.98
CA SER A 7 -2.19 22.62 10.31
C SER A 7 -2.78 23.75 11.14
N LYS A 8 -2.42 25.01 10.85
CA LYS A 8 -3.04 26.18 11.50
C LYS A 8 -4.37 26.55 10.84
N GLN A 9 -4.48 26.35 9.52
CA GLN A 9 -5.70 26.64 8.76
C GLN A 9 -6.74 25.53 8.89
N ILE A 10 -6.31 24.27 8.86
CA ILE A 10 -7.14 23.07 9.01
C ILE A 10 -6.92 22.53 10.42
N ASN A 11 -7.55 23.21 11.38
CA ASN A 11 -7.55 22.81 12.79
C ASN A 11 -8.56 21.67 13.03
N LYS A 12 -8.58 21.15 14.27
CA LYS A 12 -9.48 20.04 14.65
C LYS A 12 -10.96 20.40 14.50
N GLU A 13 -11.33 21.64 14.84
CA GLU A 13 -12.70 22.15 14.77
C GLU A 13 -13.22 22.13 13.32
N LEU A 14 -12.43 22.66 12.37
CA LEU A 14 -12.79 22.62 10.96
C LEU A 14 -12.91 21.17 10.46
N ILE A 15 -12.00 20.28 10.86
CA ILE A 15 -12.10 18.86 10.49
C ILE A 15 -13.38 18.21 11.03
N ASP A 16 -13.77 18.54 12.26
CA ASP A 16 -15.01 18.01 12.84
C ASP A 16 -16.25 18.61 12.15
N GLU A 17 -16.21 19.88 11.73
CA GLU A 17 -17.26 20.48 10.90
C GLU A 17 -17.36 19.79 9.52
N LEU A 18 -16.23 19.54 8.86
CA LEU A 18 -16.17 18.87 7.56
C LEU A 18 -16.72 17.44 7.63
N LYS A 19 -16.50 16.71 8.74
CA LYS A 19 -17.05 15.36 8.96
C LYS A 19 -18.55 15.32 9.13
N ASN A 20 -19.15 16.41 9.60
CA ASN A 20 -20.54 16.44 10.04
C ASN A 20 -21.44 17.20 9.07
N ASN A 21 -20.85 18.02 8.20
CA ASN A 21 -21.58 18.81 7.22
C ASN A 21 -21.09 18.56 5.78
N THR A 22 -21.90 17.83 5.01
CA THR A 22 -21.64 17.54 3.60
C THR A 22 -21.48 18.80 2.76
N GLN A 23 -22.31 19.83 2.99
CA GLN A 23 -22.28 21.03 2.18
C GLN A 23 -21.00 21.84 2.42
N VAL A 24 -20.52 21.87 3.67
CA VAL A 24 -19.26 22.51 4.03
C VAL A 24 -18.08 21.74 3.43
N LEU A 25 -18.09 20.40 3.45
CA LEU A 25 -17.04 19.64 2.76
C LEU A 25 -17.04 19.89 1.25
N LEU A 26 -18.21 19.92 0.63
CA LEU A 26 -18.31 20.14 -0.81
C LEU A 26 -17.78 21.53 -1.21
N SER A 27 -18.17 22.58 -0.48
CA SER A 27 -17.69 23.94 -0.73
C SER A 27 -16.19 24.09 -0.42
N PHE A 28 -15.70 23.41 0.61
CA PHE A 28 -14.28 23.38 0.94
C PHE A 28 -13.48 22.71 -0.19
N LEU A 29 -13.92 21.55 -0.69
CA LEU A 29 -13.20 20.82 -1.74
C LEU A 29 -13.17 21.56 -3.08
N GLN A 30 -14.19 22.35 -3.41
CA GLN A 30 -14.26 23.11 -4.68
C GLN A 30 -13.33 24.32 -4.72
N ASN A 31 -13.04 24.94 -3.57
CA ASN A 31 -12.34 26.23 -3.49
C ASN A 31 -10.88 26.13 -3.03
N GLN A 32 -10.33 24.91 -2.98
CA GLN A 32 -9.00 24.66 -2.42
C GLN A 32 -8.06 24.03 -3.45
N ASN A 33 -6.76 24.25 -3.26
CA ASN A 33 -5.75 23.59 -4.07
C ASN A 33 -5.52 22.14 -3.61
N ASP A 34 -4.88 21.35 -4.47
CA ASP A 34 -4.62 19.94 -4.22
C ASP A 34 -3.91 19.65 -2.90
N GLY A 35 -2.93 20.47 -2.52
CA GLY A 35 -2.18 20.27 -1.28
C GLY A 35 -3.07 20.40 -0.03
N THR A 36 -3.96 21.38 -0.04
CA THR A 36 -4.96 21.59 1.00
C THR A 36 -5.98 20.44 1.03
N ILE A 37 -6.46 19.99 -0.14
CA ILE A 37 -7.40 18.87 -0.25
C ILE A 37 -6.78 17.59 0.30
N VAL A 38 -5.54 17.27 -0.11
CA VAL A 38 -4.80 16.10 0.39
C VAL A 38 -4.69 16.15 1.91
N TYR A 39 -4.27 17.29 2.46
CA TYR A 39 -4.15 17.45 3.91
C TYR A 39 -5.48 17.25 4.63
N ALA A 40 -6.57 17.84 4.11
CA ALA A 40 -7.90 17.68 4.69
C ALA A 40 -8.35 16.21 4.66
N LEU A 41 -8.20 15.51 3.53
CA LEU A 41 -8.58 14.11 3.39
C LEU A 41 -7.73 13.17 4.25
N GLU A 42 -6.44 13.47 4.48
CA GLU A 42 -5.59 12.74 5.44
C GLU A 42 -6.16 12.82 6.87
N LYS A 43 -6.73 13.97 7.24
CA LYS A 43 -7.24 14.26 8.59
C LYS A 43 -8.72 13.94 8.80
N LEU A 44 -9.51 13.85 7.71
CA LEU A 44 -10.96 13.69 7.74
C LEU A 44 -11.43 12.47 8.55
N GLY A 45 -10.61 11.40 8.65
CA GLY A 45 -10.92 10.29 9.55
C GLY A 45 -12.14 9.49 9.09
N LYS A 46 -12.98 9.04 10.04
CA LYS A 46 -14.24 8.33 9.76
C LYS A 46 -15.37 9.37 9.71
N LEU A 47 -16.20 9.30 8.67
CA LEU A 47 -17.39 10.15 8.53
C LEU A 47 -18.54 9.65 9.41
N GLU A 48 -19.40 10.54 9.86
CA GLU A 48 -20.57 10.20 10.68
C GLU A 48 -21.65 9.46 9.86
N ASN A 49 -22.55 8.77 10.57
CA ASN A 49 -23.63 8.01 9.94
C ASN A 49 -24.60 8.95 9.22
N GLY A 50 -24.99 8.60 7.98
CA GLY A 50 -25.90 9.43 7.17
C GLY A 50 -25.21 10.52 6.34
N TYR A 51 -23.89 10.63 6.42
CA TYR A 51 -23.12 11.54 5.60
C TYR A 51 -23.24 11.21 4.09
N SER A 52 -23.51 12.22 3.26
CA SER A 52 -23.56 12.00 1.81
C SER A 52 -22.17 11.69 1.26
N LYS A 53 -22.10 10.62 0.47
CA LYS A 53 -20.86 10.13 -0.18
C LYS A 53 -20.42 11.03 -1.34
N GLU A 54 -21.32 11.89 -1.82
CA GLU A 54 -21.14 12.67 -3.06
C GLU A 54 -19.88 13.55 -3.10
N PRO A 55 -19.51 14.29 -2.03
CA PRO A 55 -18.30 15.11 -2.06
C PRO A 55 -17.03 14.28 -2.24
N LEU A 56 -17.00 13.05 -1.72
CA LEU A 56 -15.86 12.16 -1.94
C LEU A 56 -15.93 11.48 -3.31
N LEU A 57 -17.11 11.06 -3.76
CA LEU A 57 -17.28 10.45 -5.08
C LEU A 57 -16.85 11.40 -6.21
N SER A 58 -17.08 12.70 -6.09
CA SER A 58 -16.64 13.69 -7.09
C SER A 58 -15.11 13.76 -7.23
N LEU A 59 -14.37 13.51 -6.15
CA LEU A 59 -12.91 13.51 -6.13
C LEU A 59 -12.27 12.31 -6.82
N LEU A 60 -13.04 11.26 -7.12
CA LEU A 60 -12.51 10.06 -7.77
C LEU A 60 -12.06 10.30 -9.23
N ASN A 61 -12.48 11.41 -9.84
CA ASN A 61 -12.03 11.80 -11.19
C ASN A 61 -10.99 12.93 -11.17
N ASN A 62 -10.42 13.24 -10.01
CA ASN A 62 -9.40 14.28 -9.89
C ASN A 62 -8.10 13.85 -10.59
N GLN A 63 -7.38 14.79 -11.20
CA GLN A 63 -6.11 14.53 -11.89
C GLN A 63 -5.02 14.05 -10.91
N ASN A 64 -5.10 14.45 -9.64
CA ASN A 64 -4.13 14.07 -8.63
C ASN A 64 -4.44 12.68 -8.03
N GLU A 65 -3.56 11.71 -8.27
CA GLU A 65 -3.70 10.34 -7.76
C GLU A 65 -3.80 10.25 -6.23
N ASN A 66 -3.18 11.18 -5.48
CA ASN A 66 -3.25 11.19 -4.02
C ASN A 66 -4.66 11.55 -3.55
N ILE A 67 -5.31 12.49 -4.24
CA ILE A 67 -6.70 12.88 -3.96
C ILE A 67 -7.63 11.71 -4.26
N ARG A 68 -7.46 11.05 -5.41
CA ARG A 68 -8.23 9.85 -5.77
C ARG A 68 -8.07 8.76 -4.71
N THR A 69 -6.82 8.43 -4.36
CA THR A 69 -6.48 7.40 -3.35
C THR A 69 -7.11 7.72 -1.99
N LEU A 70 -6.95 8.95 -1.49
CA LEU A 70 -7.50 9.35 -0.19
C LEU A 70 -9.03 9.39 -0.19
N SER A 71 -9.65 9.75 -1.32
CA SER A 71 -11.09 9.67 -1.47
C SER A 71 -11.59 8.22 -1.33
N ILE A 72 -11.00 7.27 -2.05
CA ILE A 72 -11.33 5.84 -1.93
C ILE A 72 -11.13 5.34 -0.50
N LYS A 73 -10.00 5.72 0.13
CA LYS A 73 -9.71 5.35 1.51
C LYS A 73 -10.77 5.83 2.50
N ASN A 74 -11.26 7.06 2.33
CA ASN A 74 -12.29 7.64 3.19
C ASN A 74 -13.67 7.04 2.90
N LEU A 75 -14.04 6.84 1.63
CA LEU A 75 -15.25 6.13 1.23
C LEU A 75 -15.29 4.71 1.81
N ALA A 76 -14.16 3.99 1.79
CA ALA A 76 -14.05 2.65 2.36
C ALA A 76 -14.24 2.60 3.89
N LYS A 77 -14.02 3.71 4.62
CA LYS A 77 -14.30 3.78 6.07
C LYS A 77 -15.80 3.86 6.38
N ILE A 78 -16.63 4.23 5.40
CA ILE A 78 -18.09 4.24 5.53
C ILE A 78 -18.61 2.80 5.64
N GLY A 79 -17.97 1.85 4.95
CA GLY A 79 -18.35 0.44 4.98
C GLY A 79 -19.64 0.13 4.20
N ASP A 80 -20.06 1.04 3.32
CA ASP A 80 -21.26 0.88 2.51
C ASP A 80 -21.01 -0.05 1.31
N VAL A 81 -21.63 -1.23 1.34
CA VAL A 81 -21.52 -2.26 0.31
C VAL A 81 -22.00 -1.77 -1.06
N SER A 82 -22.86 -0.75 -1.14
CA SER A 82 -23.28 -0.15 -2.42
C SER A 82 -22.12 0.50 -3.18
N LEU A 83 -20.99 0.78 -2.52
CA LEU A 83 -19.76 1.29 -3.14
C LEU A 83 -18.91 0.21 -3.81
N LEU A 84 -19.26 -1.07 -3.67
CA LEU A 84 -18.51 -2.17 -4.27
C LEU A 84 -18.28 -1.94 -5.78
N PRO A 85 -19.29 -1.67 -6.63
CA PRO A 85 -19.07 -1.44 -8.06
C PRO A 85 -18.11 -0.29 -8.34
N THR A 86 -18.16 0.77 -7.54
CA THR A 86 -17.26 1.92 -7.64
C THR A 86 -15.82 1.50 -7.35
N PHE A 87 -15.57 0.79 -6.25
CA PHE A 87 -14.22 0.34 -5.92
C PHE A 87 -13.68 -0.63 -6.98
N VAL A 88 -14.50 -1.54 -7.51
CA VAL A 88 -14.08 -2.44 -8.60
C VAL A 88 -13.70 -1.65 -9.86
N LYS A 89 -14.46 -0.62 -10.24
CA LYS A 89 -14.16 0.23 -11.39
C LYS A 89 -12.75 0.84 -11.28
N TYR A 90 -12.43 1.47 -10.16
CA TYR A 90 -11.11 2.10 -9.97
C TYR A 90 -9.99 1.09 -9.76
N ALA A 91 -10.28 -0.06 -9.16
CA ALA A 91 -9.32 -1.16 -9.06
C ALA A 91 -8.88 -1.69 -10.43
N ARG A 92 -9.79 -1.71 -11.42
CA ARG A 92 -9.51 -2.20 -12.78
C ARG A 92 -8.93 -1.15 -13.72
N LEU A 93 -9.38 0.11 -13.60
CA LEU A 93 -9.21 1.10 -14.66
C LEU A 93 -8.31 2.28 -14.30
N ASP A 94 -7.95 2.49 -13.02
CA ASP A 94 -7.09 3.62 -12.67
C ASP A 94 -5.64 3.40 -13.15
N GLU A 95 -5.06 4.43 -13.74
CA GLU A 95 -3.68 4.45 -14.21
C GLU A 95 -2.68 4.27 -13.06
N SER A 96 -3.01 4.80 -11.87
CA SER A 96 -2.13 4.77 -10.72
C SER A 96 -2.25 3.45 -9.97
N THR A 97 -1.13 2.76 -9.83
CA THR A 97 -1.01 1.57 -8.97
C THR A 97 -1.51 1.85 -7.55
N GLU A 98 -1.23 3.04 -6.99
CA GLU A 98 -1.59 3.35 -5.61
C GLU A 98 -3.11 3.46 -5.45
N VAL A 99 -3.80 4.03 -6.45
CA VAL A 99 -5.27 4.07 -6.49
C VAL A 99 -5.85 2.68 -6.70
N ARG A 100 -5.32 1.88 -7.65
CA ARG A 100 -5.78 0.49 -7.85
C ARG A 100 -5.64 -0.34 -6.58
N ARG A 101 -4.49 -0.24 -5.92
CA ARG A 101 -4.20 -0.94 -4.65
C ARG A 101 -5.19 -0.53 -3.56
N GLU A 102 -5.40 0.77 -3.34
CA GLU A 102 -6.34 1.23 -2.31
C GLU A 102 -7.78 0.82 -2.65
N SER A 103 -8.13 0.75 -3.94
CA SER A 103 -9.43 0.25 -4.39
C SER A 103 -9.65 -1.23 -4.07
N VAL A 104 -8.66 -2.09 -4.32
CA VAL A 104 -8.74 -3.52 -3.92
C VAL A 104 -8.79 -3.68 -2.41
N SER A 105 -8.02 -2.87 -1.67
CA SER A 105 -8.11 -2.80 -0.21
C SER A 105 -9.53 -2.42 0.24
N ALA A 106 -10.15 -1.42 -0.40
CA ALA A 106 -11.52 -0.99 -0.12
C ALA A 106 -12.53 -2.12 -0.37
N VAL A 107 -12.40 -2.86 -1.48
CA VAL A 107 -13.21 -4.05 -1.78
C VAL A 107 -13.10 -5.09 -0.65
N GLY A 108 -11.89 -5.40 -0.17
CA GLY A 108 -11.69 -6.32 0.94
C GLY A 108 -12.25 -5.81 2.28
N ARG A 109 -12.15 -4.50 2.54
CA ARG A 109 -12.65 -3.86 3.77
C ARG A 109 -14.17 -3.89 3.89
N LEU A 110 -14.90 -4.02 2.78
CA LEU A 110 -16.36 -4.20 2.82
C LEU A 110 -16.76 -5.52 3.48
N ARG A 111 -15.87 -6.52 3.52
CA ARG A 111 -16.13 -7.86 4.09
C ARG A 111 -17.45 -8.48 3.62
N ASN A 112 -17.81 -8.19 2.37
CA ASN A 112 -19.02 -8.70 1.74
C ASN A 112 -18.67 -9.87 0.83
N GLU A 113 -19.42 -10.96 0.90
CA GLU A 113 -19.14 -12.16 0.09
C GLU A 113 -19.23 -11.92 -1.41
N LYS A 114 -20.01 -10.92 -1.86
CA LYS A 114 -20.06 -10.50 -3.27
C LYS A 114 -18.71 -9.99 -3.79
N ALA A 115 -17.78 -9.64 -2.90
CA ALA A 115 -16.43 -9.23 -3.25
C ALA A 115 -15.50 -10.41 -3.56
N ILE A 116 -15.82 -11.64 -3.14
CA ILE A 116 -14.92 -12.81 -3.28
C ILE A 116 -14.48 -13.05 -4.73
N PRO A 117 -15.40 -13.12 -5.73
CA PRO A 117 -14.99 -13.37 -7.11
C PRO A 117 -14.06 -12.28 -7.66
N VAL A 118 -14.31 -11.03 -7.26
CA VAL A 118 -13.51 -9.88 -7.66
C VAL A 118 -12.12 -9.93 -7.01
N LEU A 119 -12.03 -10.27 -5.73
CA LEU A 119 -10.73 -10.39 -5.07
C LEU A 119 -9.91 -11.55 -5.64
N ILE A 120 -10.55 -12.66 -6.03
CA ILE A 120 -9.90 -13.79 -6.73
C ILE A 120 -9.33 -13.34 -8.09
N GLU A 121 -10.05 -12.52 -8.84
CA GLU A 121 -9.56 -11.93 -10.09
C GLU A 121 -8.26 -11.14 -9.86
N PHE A 122 -8.21 -10.30 -8.82
CA PHE A 122 -7.03 -9.49 -8.49
C PHE A 122 -5.84 -10.28 -7.92
N LEU A 123 -5.98 -11.59 -7.65
CA LEU A 123 -4.81 -12.43 -7.35
C LEU A 123 -3.88 -12.62 -8.55
N LYS A 124 -4.37 -12.32 -9.76
CA LYS A 124 -3.63 -12.46 -11.03
C LYS A 124 -3.13 -11.11 -11.56
N ASP A 125 -3.21 -10.04 -10.77
CA ASP A 125 -2.71 -8.74 -11.16
C ASP A 125 -1.19 -8.75 -11.33
N ASN A 126 -0.67 -7.95 -12.26
CA ASN A 126 0.76 -7.86 -12.51
C ASN A 126 1.50 -7.12 -11.39
N ASP A 127 0.79 -6.28 -10.62
CA ASP A 127 1.37 -5.51 -9.54
C ASP A 127 1.28 -6.28 -8.21
N PRO A 128 2.42 -6.68 -7.60
CA PRO A 128 2.43 -7.43 -6.35
C PRO A 128 1.74 -6.69 -5.19
N LYS A 129 1.72 -5.35 -5.21
CA LYS A 129 1.01 -4.57 -4.18
C LYS A 129 -0.50 -4.76 -4.27
N VAL A 130 -1.04 -4.87 -5.48
CA VAL A 130 -2.47 -5.13 -5.72
C VAL A 130 -2.83 -6.55 -5.30
N VAL A 131 -2.04 -7.53 -5.74
CA VAL A 131 -2.19 -8.94 -5.35
C VAL A 131 -2.16 -9.09 -3.82
N MET A 132 -1.26 -8.40 -3.13
CA MET A 132 -1.18 -8.41 -1.67
C MET A 132 -2.48 -7.91 -0.99
N GLN A 133 -3.14 -6.89 -1.54
CA GLN A 133 -4.43 -6.44 -0.98
C GLN A 133 -5.55 -7.44 -1.27
N ALA A 134 -5.54 -8.08 -2.43
CA ALA A 134 -6.49 -9.14 -2.77
C ALA A 134 -6.36 -10.33 -1.79
N ILE A 135 -5.13 -10.78 -1.52
CA ILE A 135 -4.83 -11.81 -0.51
C ILE A 135 -5.39 -11.40 0.85
N ARG A 136 -5.05 -10.19 1.34
CA ARG A 136 -5.53 -9.69 2.63
C ARG A 136 -7.05 -9.61 2.72
N GLY A 137 -7.71 -9.20 1.64
CA GLY A 137 -9.17 -9.16 1.56
C GLY A 137 -9.78 -10.57 1.62
N LEU A 138 -9.17 -11.54 0.95
CA LEU A 138 -9.62 -12.93 0.90
C LEU A 138 -9.37 -13.70 2.21
N LEU A 139 -8.32 -13.37 2.98
CA LEU A 139 -8.03 -14.06 4.25
C LEU A 139 -9.19 -13.98 5.26
N VAL A 140 -10.02 -12.93 5.20
CA VAL A 140 -11.24 -12.82 6.01
C VAL A 140 -12.25 -13.94 5.69
N PHE A 141 -12.22 -14.48 4.48
CA PHE A 141 -13.08 -15.55 3.97
C PHE A 141 -12.34 -16.90 3.88
N SER A 142 -11.21 -17.06 4.56
CA SER A 142 -10.34 -18.25 4.52
C SER A 142 -11.03 -19.58 4.86
N GLN A 143 -12.17 -19.54 5.56
CA GLN A 143 -12.99 -20.73 5.87
C GLN A 143 -13.72 -21.29 4.64
N ARG A 144 -13.81 -20.54 3.54
CA ARG A 144 -14.42 -21.03 2.29
C ARG A 144 -13.37 -21.81 1.50
N GLU A 145 -13.73 -23.05 1.13
CA GLU A 145 -12.83 -23.93 0.38
C GLU A 145 -12.40 -23.34 -0.97
N GLU A 146 -13.29 -22.64 -1.67
CA GLU A 146 -12.95 -21.92 -2.91
C GLU A 146 -11.79 -20.93 -2.69
N VAL A 147 -11.89 -20.10 -1.65
CA VAL A 147 -10.88 -19.09 -1.31
C VAL A 147 -9.56 -19.76 -0.93
N LYS A 148 -9.62 -20.81 -0.11
CA LYS A 148 -8.44 -21.58 0.30
C LYS A 148 -7.74 -22.21 -0.89
N ASN A 149 -8.49 -22.74 -1.86
CA ASN A 149 -7.94 -23.33 -3.07
C ASN A 149 -7.26 -22.28 -3.96
N GLU A 150 -7.83 -21.09 -4.12
CA GLU A 150 -7.18 -20.01 -4.87
C GLU A 150 -5.92 -19.48 -4.18
N LEU A 151 -5.94 -19.30 -2.86
CA LEU A 151 -4.75 -18.85 -2.11
C LEU A 151 -3.61 -19.88 -2.15
N LYS A 152 -3.92 -21.19 -2.12
CA LYS A 152 -2.90 -22.25 -2.26
C LYS A 152 -2.15 -22.21 -3.59
N LYS A 153 -2.76 -21.71 -4.67
CA LYS A 153 -2.06 -21.59 -5.97
C LYS A 153 -0.91 -20.58 -5.92
N LEU A 154 -0.87 -19.72 -4.91
CA LEU A 154 0.15 -18.68 -4.75
C LEU A 154 1.34 -19.12 -3.88
N ILE A 155 1.41 -20.39 -3.47
CA ILE A 155 2.52 -20.92 -2.65
C ILE A 155 3.88 -20.75 -3.34
N ASP A 156 3.91 -20.92 -4.67
CA ASP A 156 5.13 -20.79 -5.50
C ASP A 156 5.12 -19.51 -6.34
N HIS A 157 4.44 -18.46 -5.85
CA HIS A 157 4.38 -17.19 -6.56
C HIS A 157 5.79 -16.58 -6.73
N PRO A 158 6.12 -16.00 -7.92
CA PRO A 158 7.47 -15.49 -8.21
C PRO A 158 7.89 -14.32 -7.30
N ASN A 159 6.92 -13.55 -6.79
CA ASN A 159 7.19 -12.51 -5.81
C ASN A 159 7.36 -13.09 -4.40
N GLU A 160 8.53 -12.84 -3.79
CA GLU A 160 8.91 -13.37 -2.47
C GLU A 160 7.97 -12.93 -1.34
N LEU A 161 7.49 -11.68 -1.34
CA LEU A 161 6.58 -11.18 -0.30
C LEU A 161 5.24 -11.92 -0.33
N ILE A 162 4.72 -12.18 -1.52
CA ILE A 162 3.47 -12.95 -1.69
C ILE A 162 3.69 -14.39 -1.21
N LYS A 163 4.80 -15.01 -1.61
CA LYS A 163 5.17 -16.36 -1.17
C LYS A 163 5.30 -16.45 0.35
N GLU A 164 5.94 -15.48 1.00
CA GLU A 164 6.09 -15.44 2.46
C GLU A 164 4.73 -15.33 3.17
N VAL A 165 3.88 -14.40 2.72
CA VAL A 165 2.56 -14.19 3.31
C VAL A 165 1.68 -15.42 3.16
N ILE A 166 1.67 -16.07 2.00
CA ILE A 166 0.88 -17.28 1.77
C ILE A 166 1.38 -18.44 2.63
N ASN A 167 2.70 -18.66 2.70
CA ASN A 167 3.26 -19.72 3.55
C ASN A 167 2.96 -19.49 5.04
N LYS A 168 2.99 -18.24 5.50
CA LYS A 168 2.62 -17.88 6.87
C LYS A 168 1.13 -18.11 7.13
N GLU A 169 0.25 -17.56 6.30
CA GLU A 169 -1.19 -17.49 6.57
C GLU A 169 -1.95 -18.76 6.15
N VAL A 170 -1.47 -19.50 5.15
CA VAL A 170 -2.13 -20.71 4.62
C VAL A 170 -1.46 -22.00 5.10
N ASN A 171 -0.12 -22.06 5.11
CA ASN A 171 0.61 -23.25 5.53
C ASN A 171 0.99 -23.24 7.03
N GLY A 172 0.77 -22.11 7.73
CA GLY A 172 1.16 -21.95 9.13
C GLY A 172 2.68 -22.01 9.35
N ILE A 173 3.47 -21.89 8.27
CA ILE A 173 4.93 -21.94 8.33
C ILE A 173 5.41 -20.58 8.82
N GLN A 174 5.83 -20.53 10.08
CA GLN A 174 6.58 -19.38 10.57
C GLN A 174 8.02 -19.50 10.08
N TYR A 175 8.42 -18.64 9.15
CA TYR A 175 9.84 -18.42 8.88
C TYR A 175 10.44 -17.78 10.13
N LYS A 176 11.01 -18.60 11.01
CA LYS A 176 11.95 -18.10 12.00
C LYS A 176 13.11 -17.52 11.20
N SER A 177 13.35 -16.21 11.34
CA SER A 177 14.65 -15.70 10.98
C SER A 177 15.65 -16.41 11.89
N ASN A 178 16.35 -17.40 11.34
CA ASN A 178 17.57 -17.91 11.97
C ASN A 178 18.66 -16.84 11.80
N ASN A 179 18.39 -15.63 12.29
CA ASN A 179 19.41 -14.58 12.39
C ASN A 179 20.15 -14.81 13.70
N SER A 180 20.98 -15.85 13.71
CA SER A 180 22.01 -16.02 14.74
C SER A 180 23.14 -15.00 14.55
N GLN A 181 23.23 -14.34 13.40
CA GLN A 181 24.09 -13.18 13.18
C GLN A 181 23.42 -11.93 13.77
N LYS A 182 24.14 -11.24 14.64
CA LYS A 182 23.73 -9.91 15.09
C LYS A 182 23.77 -8.93 13.92
N HIS A 183 22.94 -7.89 13.97
CA HIS A 183 22.85 -6.88 12.90
C HIS A 183 24.16 -6.10 12.64
N ASP A 184 25.13 -6.15 13.55
CA ASP A 184 26.48 -5.59 13.42
C ASP A 184 27.51 -6.59 12.87
N GLU A 185 27.13 -7.85 12.66
CA GLU A 185 28.02 -8.89 12.15
C GLU A 185 27.81 -9.09 10.64
N PHE A 186 28.81 -8.73 9.85
CA PHE A 186 28.84 -9.01 8.42
C PHE A 186 29.53 -10.36 8.17
N PRO A 187 29.10 -11.13 7.14
CA PRO A 187 29.84 -12.29 6.68
C PRO A 187 31.31 -11.91 6.41
N PHE A 188 32.25 -12.77 6.77
CA PHE A 188 33.69 -12.49 6.60
C PHE A 188 34.05 -12.11 5.15
N SER A 189 33.35 -12.70 4.18
CA SER A 189 33.48 -12.40 2.74
C SER A 189 33.07 -10.97 2.35
N LEU A 190 32.30 -10.27 3.18
CA LEU A 190 31.83 -8.89 2.94
C LEU A 190 32.57 -7.85 3.81
N LYS A 191 33.68 -8.25 4.45
CA LYS A 191 34.47 -7.34 5.28
C LYS A 191 35.42 -6.53 4.42
N ASN A 192 35.31 -5.21 4.52
CA ASN A 192 36.29 -4.30 3.90
C ASN A 192 37.70 -4.60 4.45
N THR A 193 38.65 -4.81 3.54
CA THR A 193 40.05 -5.06 3.85
C THR A 193 40.90 -4.00 3.17
N VAL A 194 41.69 -3.25 3.93
CA VAL A 194 42.61 -2.23 3.41
C VAL A 194 43.99 -2.87 3.26
N VAL A 195 44.56 -2.79 2.06
CA VAL A 195 45.91 -3.29 1.77
C VAL A 195 46.77 -2.11 1.33
N HIS A 196 47.91 -1.92 1.98
CA HIS A 196 48.87 -0.88 1.63
C HIS A 196 50.00 -1.45 0.78
N GLY A 197 50.16 -0.95 -0.43
CA GLY A 197 51.26 -1.28 -1.31
C GLY A 197 51.00 -0.91 -2.76
N ASP A 198 51.90 -1.33 -3.65
CA ASP A 198 51.77 -1.08 -5.07
C ASP A 198 50.55 -1.82 -5.65
N VAL A 199 49.66 -1.07 -6.27
CA VAL A 199 48.38 -1.56 -6.79
C VAL A 199 48.57 -2.71 -7.78
N GLN A 200 49.55 -2.62 -8.70
CA GLN A 200 49.77 -3.64 -9.73
C GLN A 200 50.32 -4.95 -9.16
N LYS A 201 51.09 -4.88 -8.06
CA LYS A 201 51.58 -6.06 -7.35
C LYS A 201 50.48 -6.72 -6.52
N ILE A 202 49.67 -5.91 -5.83
CA ILE A 202 48.62 -6.41 -4.95
C ILE A 202 47.51 -7.09 -5.75
N LEU A 203 47.06 -6.49 -6.85
CA LEU A 203 45.93 -7.01 -7.65
C LEU A 203 46.12 -8.46 -8.13
N LYS A 204 47.37 -8.92 -8.28
CA LYS A 204 47.68 -10.32 -8.67
C LYS A 204 47.29 -11.35 -7.60
N HIS A 205 47.08 -10.91 -6.36
CA HIS A 205 46.78 -11.77 -5.22
C HIS A 205 45.35 -11.58 -4.70
N VAL A 206 44.57 -10.68 -5.31
CA VAL A 206 43.20 -10.42 -4.86
C VAL A 206 42.22 -11.32 -5.61
N PRO A 207 41.26 -11.97 -4.92
CA PRO A 207 40.29 -12.85 -5.58
C PRO A 207 39.41 -12.09 -6.57
N ASP A 208 39.13 -12.71 -7.72
CA ASP A 208 38.35 -12.13 -8.83
C ASP A 208 36.93 -11.68 -8.43
N GLU A 209 36.36 -12.24 -7.36
CA GLU A 209 35.01 -11.90 -6.86
C GLU A 209 34.99 -10.61 -6.01
N SER A 210 36.13 -9.94 -5.83
CA SER A 210 36.26 -8.77 -4.96
C SER A 210 35.97 -7.46 -5.70
N ILE A 211 35.23 -6.55 -5.08
CA ILE A 211 35.03 -5.19 -5.59
C ILE A 211 36.17 -4.28 -5.10
N HIS A 212 36.89 -3.62 -6.01
CA HIS A 212 38.03 -2.76 -5.67
C HIS A 212 37.75 -1.28 -5.90
N LEU A 213 38.08 -0.47 -4.91
CA LEU A 213 38.10 0.99 -4.99
C LEU A 213 39.54 1.47 -4.79
N THR A 214 40.16 2.00 -5.84
CA THR A 214 41.50 2.58 -5.76
C THR A 214 41.42 4.08 -5.53
N PHE A 215 42.02 4.56 -4.45
CA PHE A 215 42.17 5.99 -4.19
C PHE A 215 43.60 6.40 -4.54
N THR A 216 43.77 7.11 -5.66
CA THR A 216 45.03 7.75 -6.01
C THR A 216 45.01 9.18 -5.48
N SER A 217 45.97 9.53 -4.63
CA SER A 217 46.24 10.91 -4.23
C SER A 217 46.81 11.73 -5.38
#